data_AF-A0AAD4LUZ8-F1
#
_entry.id   AF-A0AAD4LUZ8-F1
#
_cell.length_a   1.000
_cell.length_b   1.000
_cell.length_c   1.000
_cell.angle_alpha   90.00
_cell.angle_beta   90.00
_cell.angle_gamma   90.00
#
_symmetry.space_group_name_H-M   'P 1'
#
loop_
_entity.id
_entity.type
_entity.pdbx_description
1 polymer ?
#
loop_
_entity_poly.entity_id
_entity_poly.type
_entity_poly.pdbx_seq_one_letter_code
_entity_poly.pdbx_strand_id
1 'polypeptide(L)' 'MGHVDHSKLCATSPLASISLGNAAVFLIGGLTCDVTPIPILLRSGDVIVISGPACWCAYRGVLHITRRNIATIS' A
#
# COMPACT_ATOMS: atom_id res chain seq x y z
N MET A 1 -4.27 -9.88 -4.38
CA MET A 1 -3.30 -10.17 -5.45
C MET A 1 -2.27 -9.05 -5.43
N GLY A 2 -0.97 -9.39 -5.45
CA GLY A 2 0.10 -8.39 -5.42
C GLY A 2 0.56 -8.03 -6.82
N HIS A 3 0.97 -6.78 -7.03
CA HIS A 3 1.50 -6.28 -8.31
C HIS A 3 2.74 -5.41 -8.09
N VAL A 4 3.44 -5.11 -9.18
CA VAL A 4 4.57 -4.19 -9.24
C VAL A 4 4.22 -3.05 -10.20
N ASP A 5 4.55 -1.81 -9.86
CA ASP A 5 4.23 -0.65 -10.70
C ASP A 5 5.35 -0.38 -11.71
N HIS A 6 5.20 -0.88 -12.94
CA HIS A 6 6.20 -0.76 -14.02
C HIS A 6 6.06 0.48 -14.90
N SER A 7 5.17 1.42 -14.57
CA SER A 7 4.79 2.53 -15.45
C SER A 7 5.78 3.70 -15.50
N LYS A 8 6.85 3.67 -14.69
CA LYS A 8 7.79 4.78 -14.55
C LYS A 8 9.14 4.46 -15.18
N LEU A 9 9.67 5.44 -15.92
CA LEU A 9 11.01 5.39 -16.53
C LEU A 9 12.14 5.41 -15.50
N CYS A 10 11.85 5.90 -14.28
CA CYS A 10 12.82 6.07 -13.21
C CYS A 10 12.34 5.33 -11.95
N ALA A 11 13.08 4.31 -11.53
CA ALA A 11 12.72 3.47 -10.39
C ALA A 11 13.09 4.09 -9.02
N THR A 12 13.63 5.32 -9.00
CA THR A 12 14.09 6.00 -7.78
C THR A 12 13.23 7.19 -7.37
N SER A 13 12.31 7.67 -8.23
CA SER A 13 11.36 8.71 -7.83
C SER A 13 10.45 8.20 -6.71
N PRO A 14 10.10 9.03 -5.71
CA PRO A 14 9.24 8.59 -4.62
C PRO A 14 7.83 8.27 -5.14
N LEU A 15 7.19 7.28 -4.52
CA LEU A 15 5.78 6.94 -4.69
C LEU A 15 5.04 7.41 -3.44
N ALA A 16 3.95 8.15 -3.63
CA ALA A 16 3.01 8.47 -2.57
C ALA A 16 1.69 7.73 -2.79
N SER A 17 1.16 7.12 -1.73
CA SER A 17 -0.17 6.50 -1.69
C SER A 17 -0.99 7.13 -0.57
N ILE A 18 -2.24 7.49 -0.87
CA ILE A 18 -3.17 8.14 0.06
C ILE A 18 -4.36 7.21 0.27
N SER A 19 -4.69 6.94 1.53
CA SER A 19 -5.84 6.10 1.90
C SER A 19 -7.05 6.95 2.29
N LEU A 20 -8.20 6.69 1.66
CA LEU A 20 -9.45 7.42 1.92
C LEU A 20 -10.60 6.44 2.20
N GLY A 21 -11.44 6.77 3.19
CA GLY A 21 -12.68 6.03 3.47
C GLY A 21 -12.52 4.93 4.53
N ASN A 22 -12.63 3.68 4.12
CA ASN A 22 -12.52 2.53 5.02
C ASN A 22 -11.05 2.22 5.33
N ALA A 23 -10.79 1.68 6.53
CA ALA A 23 -9.45 1.21 6.84
C ALA A 23 -9.09 0.00 5.96
N ALA A 24 -7.82 -0.17 5.64
CA ALA A 24 -7.33 -1.24 4.79
C ALA A 24 -6.01 -1.81 5.31
N VAL A 25 -5.77 -3.09 5.07
CA VAL A 25 -4.46 -3.72 5.26
C VAL A 25 -3.72 -3.69 3.93
N PHE A 26 -2.70 -2.85 3.87
CA PHE A 26 -1.78 -2.74 2.74
C PHE A 26 -0.57 -3.65 2.96
N LEU A 27 -0.14 -4.34 1.91
CA LEU A 27 0.99 -5.26 1.94
C LEU A 27 2.15 -4.66 1.14
N ILE A 28 3.33 -4.62 1.73
CA ILE A 28 4.60 -4.29 1.06
C ILE A 28 5.51 -5.50 1.08
N GLY A 29 5.79 -6.07 -0.10
CA GLY A 29 6.69 -7.19 -0.31
C GLY A 29 8.08 -6.76 -0.80
N GLY A 30 8.84 -7.75 -1.28
CA GLY A 30 10.16 -7.53 -1.86
C GLY A 30 10.13 -7.44 -3.39
N LEU A 31 11.31 -7.60 -4.00
CA LEU A 31 11.50 -7.61 -5.46
C LEU A 31 10.91 -8.84 -6.15
N THR A 32 10.63 -9.91 -5.38
CA THR A 32 10.05 -11.15 -5.87
C THR A 32 8.81 -11.51 -5.06
N CYS A 33 7.94 -12.36 -5.62
CA CYS A 33 6.71 -12.80 -4.97
C CYS A 33 6.92 -13.77 -3.79
N ASP A 34 8.13 -14.33 -3.65
CA ASP A 34 8.48 -15.26 -2.56
C ASP A 34 8.79 -14.55 -1.24
N VAL A 35 9.03 -13.23 -1.28
CA VAL A 35 9.30 -12.44 -0.09
C VAL A 35 7.99 -12.24 0.68
N THR A 36 7.97 -12.70 1.94
CA THR A 36 6.82 -12.52 2.83
C THR A 36 6.53 -11.02 3.01
N PRO A 37 5.33 -10.53 2.67
CA PRO A 37 5.02 -9.12 2.73
C PRO A 37 4.80 -8.63 4.16
N ILE A 38 5.15 -7.37 4.41
CA ILE A 38 4.89 -6.65 5.65
C ILE A 38 3.46 -6.06 5.60
N PRO A 39 2.57 -6.40 6.54
CA PRO A 39 1.25 -5.79 6.63
C PRO A 39 1.31 -4.44 7.33
N ILE A 40 0.63 -3.45 6.75
CA ILE A 40 0.48 -2.09 7.29
C ILE A 40 -1.00 -1.76 7.33
N LEU A 41 -1.51 -1.40 8.51
CA LEU A 41 -2.88 -0.91 8.65
C LEU A 41 -2.93 0.56 8.25
N LEU A 42 -3.74 0.88 7.24
CA LEU A 42 -4.01 2.23 6.78
C LEU A 42 -5.44 2.63 7.11
N ARG A 43 -5.58 3.81 7.72
CA ARG A 43 -6.85 4.45 8.00
C ARG A 43 -7.11 5.57 6.99
N SER A 44 -8.35 6.05 6.98
CA SER A 44 -8.69 7.23 6.20
C SER A 44 -7.83 8.42 6.63
N GLY A 45 -7.14 9.04 5.68
CA GLY A 45 -6.22 10.15 5.90
C GLY A 45 -4.75 9.75 5.97
N ASP A 46 -4.42 8.46 6.07
CA ASP A 46 -3.04 8.02 6.13
C ASP A 46 -2.35 8.14 4.75
N VAL A 47 -1.07 8.50 4.79
CA VAL A 47 -0.20 8.62 3.62
C VAL A 47 1.02 7.74 3.80
N ILE A 48 1.31 6.88 2.83
CA ILE A 48 2.59 6.17 2.73
C ILE A 48 3.41 6.84 1.64
N VAL A 49 4.67 7.15 1.96
CA VAL A 49 5.70 7.49 0.98
C VAL A 49 6.71 6.35 0.92
N ILE A 50 6.85 5.74 -0.25
CA ILE A 50 7.89 4.76 -0.54
C ILE A 50 8.96 5.51 -1.34
N SER A 51 10.23 5.35 -0.97
CA SER A 51 11.36 6.02 -1.63
C SER A 51 12.58 5.12 -1.63
N GLY A 52 13.58 5.49 -2.44
CA GLY A 52 14.83 4.75 -2.56
C GLY A 52 14.87 3.78 -3.75
N PRO A 53 16.01 3.08 -3.91
CA PRO A 53 16.20 2.11 -4.99
C PRO A 53 15.12 1.03 -4.88
N ALA A 54 14.49 0.68 -6.00
CA ALA A 54 13.40 -0.30 -6.07
C ALA A 54 12.06 0.14 -5.46
N CYS A 55 11.86 1.42 -5.15
CA CYS A 55 10.57 1.95 -4.71
C CYS A 55 9.41 1.52 -5.61
N TRP A 56 9.62 1.41 -6.93
CA TRP A 56 8.59 0.98 -7.88
C TRP A 56 8.58 -0.53 -8.16
N CYS A 57 9.67 -1.23 -7.81
CA CYS A 57 9.88 -2.64 -8.13
C CYS A 57 9.41 -3.59 -7.03
N ALA A 58 9.10 -3.09 -5.84
CA ALA A 58 8.58 -3.89 -4.74
C ALA A 58 7.12 -4.29 -4.99
N TYR A 59 6.82 -5.60 -4.83
CA TYR A 59 5.47 -6.13 -4.88
C TYR A 59 4.60 -5.49 -3.79
N ARG A 60 3.36 -5.13 -4.14
CA ARG A 60 2.41 -4.49 -3.23
C ARG A 60 0.98 -4.91 -3.52
N GLY A 61 0.10 -4.74 -2.55
CA GLY A 61 -1.32 -4.96 -2.76
C GLY A 61 -2.16 -4.65 -1.53
N VAL A 62 -3.49 -4.65 -1.71
CA VAL A 62 -4.44 -4.54 -0.61
C VAL A 62 -4.98 -5.92 -0.29
N LEU A 63 -4.84 -6.35 0.97
CA LEU A 63 -5.29 -7.67 1.42
C LEU A 63 -6.75 -7.65 1.87
N HIS A 64 -7.13 -6.63 2.63
CA HIS A 64 -8.43 -6.55 3.26
C HIS A 64 -8.85 -5.09 3.44
N ILE A 65 -10.13 -4.79 3.20
CA ILE A 65 -10.74 -3.50 3.50
C ILE A 65 -11.71 -3.73 4.65
N THR A 66 -11.42 -3.12 5.79
CA THR A 66 -12.25 -3.23 6.99
C THR A 66 -13.47 -2.33 6.83
N ARG A 67 -14.67 -2.92 6.93
CA ARG A 67 -15.92 -2.15 6.98
C ARG A 67 -15.88 -1.20 8.17
N ARG A 68 -16.07 0.09 7.90
CA ARG A 68 -16.34 1.06 8.95
C ARG A 68 -17.78 0.82 9.44
N ASN A 69 -17.93 0.42 10.70
CA ASN A 69 -19.25 0.38 11.32
C ASN A 69 -19.63 1.83 11.64
N ILE A 70 -20.54 2.39 10.84
CA ILE A 70 -21.15 3.69 11.11
C ILE A 70 -22.23 3.42 12.15
N ALA A 71 -21.83 3.16 13.40
CA ALA A 71 -22.74 3.39 14.51
C ALA A 71 -22.93 4.91 14.57
N THR A 72 -24.13 5.35 14.19
CA THR A 72 -24.61 6.73 14.29
C THR A 72 -24.08 7.37 15.56
N ILE A 73 -23.25 8.41 15.41
CA ILE A 73 -22.96 9.33 16.51
C ILE A 73 -24.29 10.06 16.74
N SER A 74 -25.05 9.60 17.75
CA SER A 74 -26.14 10.36 18.36
C SER A 74 -25.61 11.54 19.15
#